data_AF-A0A355WBX8-F1
#
_entry.id   AF-A0A355WBX8-F1
#
_cell.length_a   1.000
_cell.length_b   1.000
_cell.length_c   1.000
_cell.angle_alpha   90.00
_cell.angle_beta   90.00
_cell.angle_gamma   90.00
#
_symmetry.space_group_name_H-M   'P 1'
#
loop_
_entity.id
_entity.type
_entity.pdbx_description
1 polymer ?
#
loop_
_entity_poly.entity_id
_entity_poly.type
_entity_poly.pdbx_seq_one_letter_code
_entity_poly.pdbx_strand_id
1 'polypeptide(L)'
;AGLDEIRFNLGASNCSDKVIENIGIAKKYIKNVGIETPMTPEFFKSFFEKKQAILGTKLDFINCAELHLNENNIGNYYGENMYISRHGYMSPIWSRELTLKFMKIADEENWDLVVHDCSNYTKFARDLNLGSKEGRWFGSSNYGCEFSEIPYEAFLPILRDDNFKFLTEEELPDGYKPGEMIF
;
A
#
# COMPACT_ATOMS: atom_id res chain seq x y z
N ALA A 1 10.73 14.42 -7.38
CA ALA A 1 12.00 13.69 -7.27
C ALA A 1 13.03 14.44 -8.10
N GLY A 2 14.12 14.90 -7.49
CA GLY A 2 15.26 15.52 -8.20
C GLY A 2 16.25 14.45 -8.64
N LEU A 3 17.32 14.85 -9.32
CA LEU A 3 18.41 14.00 -9.84
C LEU A 3 19.13 13.14 -8.76
N ASP A 4 18.82 13.32 -7.48
CA ASP A 4 19.48 12.67 -6.34
C ASP A 4 18.81 11.38 -5.85
N GLU A 5 17.68 10.98 -6.45
CA GLU A 5 16.93 9.80 -6.04
C GLU A 5 16.36 8.99 -7.21
N ILE A 6 16.47 7.67 -7.14
CA ILE A 6 15.81 6.72 -8.04
C ILE A 6 15.08 5.64 -7.25
N ARG A 7 13.86 5.30 -7.69
CA ARG A 7 13.03 4.25 -7.10
C ARG A 7 12.71 3.18 -8.13
N PHE A 8 12.97 1.93 -7.79
CA PHE A 8 12.68 0.78 -8.65
C PHE A 8 11.38 0.11 -8.22
N ASN A 9 10.46 -0.09 -9.17
CA ASN A 9 9.32 -0.98 -8.96
C ASN A 9 9.76 -2.43 -9.19
N LEU A 10 10.37 -3.03 -8.17
CA LEU A 10 10.93 -4.38 -8.26
C LEU A 10 9.83 -5.45 -8.42
N GLY A 11 8.67 -5.26 -7.79
CA GLY A 11 7.53 -6.18 -7.89
C GLY A 11 7.00 -6.31 -9.32
N ALA A 12 6.95 -5.21 -10.08
CA ALA A 12 6.55 -5.23 -11.49
C ALA A 12 7.47 -6.07 -12.39
N SER A 13 8.70 -6.35 -11.95
CA SER A 13 9.65 -7.21 -12.67
C SER A 13 9.73 -8.64 -12.14
N ASN A 14 8.88 -8.99 -11.16
CA ASN A 14 8.95 -10.24 -10.41
C ASN A 14 10.36 -10.51 -9.84
N CYS A 15 10.96 -9.47 -9.24
CA CYS A 15 12.33 -9.51 -8.72
C CYS A 15 13.36 -10.03 -9.75
N SER A 16 13.30 -9.56 -11.00
CA SER A 16 14.23 -9.97 -12.06
C SER A 16 15.70 -9.69 -11.67
N ASP A 17 16.60 -10.64 -11.95
CA ASP A 17 18.04 -10.48 -11.64
C ASP A 17 18.64 -9.28 -12.36
N LYS A 18 18.17 -8.98 -13.57
CA LYS A 18 18.59 -7.80 -14.34
C LYS A 18 18.21 -6.50 -13.62
N VAL A 19 17.05 -6.45 -12.97
CA VAL A 19 16.62 -5.26 -12.22
C VAL A 19 17.40 -5.14 -10.92
N ILE A 20 17.68 -6.26 -10.24
CA ILE A 20 18.54 -6.28 -9.04
C ILE A 20 19.95 -5.79 -9.38
N GLU A 21 20.53 -6.22 -10.50
CA GLU A 21 21.81 -5.72 -11.00
C GLU A 21 21.75 -4.21 -11.25
N ASN A 22 20.69 -3.74 -11.91
CA ASN A 22 20.49 -2.30 -12.17
C ASN A 22 20.37 -1.48 -10.89
N ILE A 23 19.76 -2.00 -9.82
CA ILE A 23 19.73 -1.34 -8.50
C ILE A 23 21.17 -1.18 -7.98
N GLY A 24 21.97 -2.24 -8.02
CA GLY A 24 23.37 -2.21 -7.61
C GLY A 24 24.23 -1.26 -8.46
N ILE A 25 23.96 -1.15 -9.77
CA ILE A 25 24.61 -0.18 -10.65
C ILE A 25 24.19 1.24 -10.27
N ALA A 26 22.89 1.50 -10.11
CA ALA A 26 22.38 2.80 -9.74
C ALA A 26 22.97 3.29 -8.41
N LYS A 27 23.16 2.39 -7.45
CA LYS A 27 23.73 2.75 -6.14
C LYS A 27 25.16 3.28 -6.19
N LYS A 28 25.91 2.98 -7.26
CA LYS A 28 27.26 3.55 -7.49
C LYS A 28 27.24 5.02 -7.92
N TYR A 29 26.13 5.49 -8.48
CA TYR A 29 26.05 6.80 -9.13
C TYR A 29 25.00 7.73 -8.55
N ILE A 30 23.93 7.18 -7.95
CA ILE A 30 22.82 7.94 -7.40
C ILE A 30 22.88 7.88 -5.87
N LYS A 31 22.73 9.05 -5.24
CA LYS A 31 22.84 9.19 -3.79
C LYS A 31 21.83 8.33 -3.04
N ASN A 32 20.55 8.41 -3.43
CA ASN A 32 19.46 7.67 -2.82
C ASN A 32 18.85 6.69 -3.83
N VAL A 33 18.93 5.40 -3.55
CA VAL A 33 18.37 4.32 -4.36
C VAL A 33 17.45 3.51 -3.49
N GLY A 34 16.21 3.36 -3.91
CA GLY A 34 15.25 2.55 -3.16
C GLY A 34 14.39 1.68 -4.04
N ILE A 35 13.64 0.79 -3.40
CA ILE A 35 12.53 0.07 -4.01
C ILE A 35 11.25 0.79 -3.64
N GLU A 36 10.33 0.94 -4.60
CA GLU A 36 8.95 1.34 -4.35
C GLU A 36 8.02 0.43 -5.12
N THR A 37 7.28 -0.40 -4.40
CA THR A 37 6.40 -1.39 -5.01
C THR A 37 5.16 -1.57 -4.16
N PRO A 38 3.99 -1.80 -4.79
CA PRO A 38 2.86 -2.41 -4.12
C PRO A 38 3.30 -3.72 -3.45
N MET A 39 2.88 -3.92 -2.21
CA MET A 39 3.04 -5.18 -1.52
C MET A 39 1.97 -6.15 -2.04
N THR A 40 2.40 -7.20 -2.73
CA THR A 40 1.56 -8.32 -3.21
C THR A 40 2.09 -9.66 -2.69
N PRO A 41 1.29 -10.75 -2.67
CA PRO A 41 1.79 -12.06 -2.27
C PRO A 41 2.97 -12.52 -3.13
N GLU A 42 2.93 -12.23 -4.44
CA GLU A 42 3.98 -12.57 -5.39
C GLU A 42 5.26 -11.78 -5.12
N PHE A 43 5.16 -10.48 -4.88
CA PHE A 43 6.32 -9.68 -4.50
C PHE A 43 6.90 -10.14 -3.17
N PHE A 44 6.06 -10.37 -2.15
CA PHE A 44 6.51 -10.85 -0.84
C PHE A 44 7.31 -12.16 -1.00
N LYS A 45 6.76 -13.14 -1.71
CA LYS A 45 7.43 -14.43 -1.96
C LYS A 45 8.74 -14.26 -2.74
N SER A 46 8.69 -13.60 -3.89
CA SER A 46 9.86 -13.46 -4.77
C SER A 46 10.98 -12.62 -4.14
N PHE A 47 10.63 -11.63 -3.31
CA PHE A 47 11.62 -10.89 -2.52
C PHE A 47 12.38 -11.83 -1.59
N PHE A 48 11.69 -12.68 -0.83
CA PHE A 48 12.35 -13.58 0.13
C PHE A 48 13.20 -14.66 -0.56
N GLU A 49 12.78 -15.15 -1.73
CA GLU A 49 13.60 -16.04 -2.57
C GLU A 49 14.92 -15.39 -3.00
N LYS A 50 14.93 -14.06 -3.18
CA LYS A 50 16.11 -13.29 -3.63
C LYS A 50 16.65 -12.31 -2.60
N LYS A 51 16.27 -12.45 -1.32
CA LYS A 51 16.54 -11.48 -0.26
C LYS A 51 18.02 -11.08 -0.21
N GLN A 52 18.91 -12.08 -0.23
CA GLN A 52 20.35 -11.83 -0.14
C GLN A 52 20.89 -11.05 -1.35
N ALA A 53 20.42 -11.36 -2.56
CA ALA A 53 20.83 -10.63 -3.76
C ALA A 53 20.33 -9.18 -3.72
N ILE A 54 19.09 -8.97 -3.28
CA ILE A 54 18.48 -7.63 -3.18
C ILE A 54 19.19 -6.78 -2.13
N LEU A 55 19.30 -7.27 -0.88
CA LEU A 55 19.96 -6.54 0.20
C LEU A 55 21.45 -6.30 -0.11
N GLY A 56 22.10 -7.25 -0.81
CA GLY A 56 23.48 -7.13 -1.27
C GLY A 56 23.74 -5.96 -2.22
N THR A 57 22.70 -5.37 -2.83
CA THR A 57 22.83 -4.15 -3.66
C THR A 57 23.12 -2.89 -2.85
N LYS A 58 22.91 -2.92 -1.52
CA LYS A 58 23.06 -1.77 -0.60
C LYS A 58 22.16 -0.58 -0.95
N LEU A 59 20.96 -0.85 -1.45
CA LEU A 59 19.90 0.14 -1.56
C LEU A 59 19.60 0.78 -0.18
N ASP A 60 19.14 2.02 -0.18
CA ASP A 60 18.96 2.82 1.04
C ASP A 60 17.62 2.57 1.73
N PHE A 61 16.57 2.27 0.96
CA PHE A 61 15.23 2.08 1.51
C PHE A 61 14.33 1.17 0.66
N ILE A 62 13.33 0.58 1.31
CA ILE A 62 12.23 -0.13 0.69
C ILE A 62 10.92 0.54 1.12
N ASN A 63 10.23 1.11 0.14
CA ASN A 63 8.90 1.68 0.29
C ASN A 63 7.84 0.62 -0.06
N CYS A 64 7.19 0.08 0.96
CA CYS A 64 6.10 -0.89 0.81
C CYS A 64 4.78 -0.13 0.63
N ALA A 65 4.38 0.09 -0.61
CA ALA A 65 3.08 0.68 -0.90
C ALA A 65 1.98 -0.34 -0.67
N GLU A 66 0.88 0.08 -0.04
CA GLU A 66 -0.34 -0.71 -0.14
C GLU A 66 -0.82 -0.75 -1.60
N LEU A 67 -1.28 -1.92 -2.02
CA LEU A 67 -1.82 -2.14 -3.36
C LEU A 67 -3.06 -1.28 -3.55
N HIS A 68 -2.92 -0.25 -4.37
CA HIS A 68 -3.99 0.66 -4.72
C HIS A 68 -4.80 0.11 -5.89
N LEU A 69 -6.11 -0.01 -5.68
CA LEU A 69 -7.06 -0.43 -6.70
C LEU A 69 -7.87 0.74 -7.27
N ASN A 70 -8.13 0.68 -8.57
CA ASN A 70 -9.02 1.55 -9.32
C ASN A 70 -9.83 0.74 -10.35
N GLU A 71 -10.65 1.42 -11.16
CA GLU A 71 -11.53 0.79 -12.15
C GLU A 71 -10.79 -0.16 -13.12
N ASN A 72 -9.50 0.08 -13.38
CA ASN A 72 -8.73 -0.72 -14.33
C ASN A 72 -8.21 -2.05 -13.76
N ASN A 73 -8.08 -2.17 -12.44
CA ASN A 73 -7.40 -3.32 -11.83
C ASN A 73 -8.20 -4.02 -10.72
N ILE A 74 -9.28 -3.42 -10.21
CA ILE A 74 -10.08 -4.01 -9.12
C ILE A 74 -10.63 -5.39 -9.49
N GLY A 75 -10.99 -5.60 -10.76
CA GLY A 75 -11.52 -6.87 -11.26
C GLY A 75 -10.54 -8.04 -11.13
N ASN A 76 -9.23 -7.78 -11.10
CA ASN A 76 -8.22 -8.82 -10.91
C ASN A 76 -8.22 -9.40 -9.48
N TYR A 77 -8.88 -8.71 -8.54
CA TYR A 77 -8.92 -9.05 -7.12
C TYR A 77 -10.36 -9.25 -6.62
N TYR A 78 -11.28 -9.59 -7.52
CA TYR A 78 -12.67 -9.83 -7.15
C TYR A 78 -12.77 -11.00 -6.14
N GLY A 79 -13.50 -10.77 -5.05
CA GLY A 79 -13.66 -11.74 -3.97
C GLY A 79 -12.63 -11.62 -2.85
N GLU A 80 -11.58 -10.81 -3.01
CA GLU A 80 -10.66 -10.51 -1.93
C GLU A 80 -11.32 -9.63 -0.85
N ASN A 81 -10.87 -9.78 0.38
CA ASN A 81 -11.30 -8.94 1.48
C ASN A 81 -10.70 -7.53 1.32
N MET A 82 -11.54 -6.56 0.98
CA MET A 82 -11.14 -5.17 0.73
C MET A 82 -11.36 -4.26 1.93
N TYR A 83 -10.62 -3.16 1.97
CA TYR A 83 -10.92 -2.06 2.87
C TYR A 83 -10.60 -0.71 2.21
N ILE A 84 -11.14 0.36 2.79
CA ILE A 84 -10.90 1.74 2.38
C ILE A 84 -10.56 2.56 3.61
N SER A 85 -9.62 3.50 3.48
CA SER A 85 -9.29 4.45 4.54
C SER A 85 -9.77 5.84 4.13
N ARG A 86 -10.52 6.52 4.99
CA ARG A 86 -10.95 7.93 4.80
C ARG A 86 -11.56 8.23 3.41
N HIS A 87 -12.32 7.28 2.85
CA HIS A 87 -12.91 7.36 1.51
C HIS A 87 -11.92 7.65 0.37
N GLY A 88 -10.65 7.28 0.54
CA GLY A 88 -9.64 7.41 -0.50
C GLY A 88 -9.42 6.12 -1.27
N TYR A 89 -8.16 5.69 -1.26
CA TYR A 89 -7.71 4.51 -1.98
C TYR A 89 -8.26 3.21 -1.39
N MET A 90 -8.70 2.31 -2.27
CA MET A 90 -9.12 0.97 -1.92
C MET A 90 -7.96 -0.01 -2.06
N SER A 91 -7.88 -0.96 -1.12
CA SER A 91 -6.82 -1.95 -1.08
C SER A 91 -7.32 -3.28 -0.51
N PRO A 92 -6.77 -4.42 -0.96
CA PRO A 92 -6.95 -5.67 -0.24
C PRO A 92 -6.29 -5.61 1.14
N ILE A 93 -6.96 -6.15 2.16
CA ILE A 93 -6.48 -6.16 3.55
C ILE A 93 -5.10 -6.82 3.65
N TRP A 94 -4.90 -7.91 2.92
CA TRP A 94 -3.65 -8.66 2.94
C TRP A 94 -2.44 -7.81 2.51
N SER A 95 -2.62 -6.75 1.71
CA SER A 95 -1.48 -5.94 1.23
C SER A 95 -0.83 -5.18 2.39
N ARG A 96 -1.66 -4.62 3.28
CA ARG A 96 -1.22 -4.01 4.52
C ARG A 96 -0.64 -5.04 5.48
N GLU A 97 -1.30 -6.18 5.62
CA GLU A 97 -0.84 -7.26 6.52
C GLU A 97 0.56 -7.77 6.13
N LEU A 98 0.79 -8.02 4.85
CA LEU A 98 2.10 -8.42 4.33
C LEU A 98 3.15 -7.34 4.56
N THR A 99 2.80 -6.07 4.44
CA THR A 99 3.72 -4.95 4.72
C THR A 99 4.15 -4.96 6.18
N LEU A 100 3.21 -5.13 7.12
CA LEU A 100 3.52 -5.21 8.54
C LEU A 100 4.39 -6.43 8.87
N LYS A 101 4.09 -7.59 8.26
CA LYS A 101 4.92 -8.81 8.39
C LYS A 101 6.33 -8.58 7.86
N PHE A 102 6.46 -7.94 6.70
CA PHE A 102 7.73 -7.64 6.05
C PHE A 102 8.59 -6.71 6.92
N MET A 103 8.00 -5.64 7.45
CA MET A 103 8.66 -4.71 8.37
C MET A 103 9.11 -5.40 9.66
N LYS A 104 8.26 -6.26 10.24
CA LYS A 104 8.60 -7.05 11.42
C LYS A 104 9.81 -7.95 11.17
N ILE A 105 9.84 -8.64 10.03
CA ILE A 105 10.97 -9.49 9.65
C ILE A 105 12.25 -8.65 9.48
N ALA A 106 12.15 -7.47 8.83
CA ALA A 106 13.30 -6.59 8.66
C ALA A 106 13.88 -6.10 9.99
N ASP A 107 13.02 -5.79 10.97
CA ASP A 107 13.40 -5.43 12.34
C ASP A 107 14.04 -6.61 13.09
N GLU A 108 13.39 -7.77 13.11
CA GLU A 108 13.89 -8.99 13.78
C GLU A 108 15.24 -9.46 13.20
N GLU A 109 15.43 -9.32 11.89
CA GLU A 109 16.68 -9.67 11.20
C GLU A 109 17.70 -8.52 11.16
N ASN A 110 17.40 -7.35 11.74
CA ASN A 110 18.28 -6.17 11.80
C ASN A 110 18.81 -5.74 10.42
N TRP A 111 17.93 -5.56 9.43
CA TRP A 111 18.35 -5.11 8.10
C TRP A 111 18.96 -3.70 8.16
N ASP A 112 20.10 -3.52 7.47
CA ASP A 112 20.84 -2.25 7.41
C ASP A 112 20.27 -1.28 6.34
N LEU A 113 18.94 -1.10 6.33
CA LEU A 113 18.24 -0.14 5.47
C LEU A 113 16.86 0.20 6.01
N VAL A 114 16.30 1.33 5.57
CA VAL A 114 14.97 1.78 6.02
C VAL A 114 13.86 1.03 5.28
N VAL A 115 13.00 0.32 6.01
CA VAL A 115 11.77 -0.27 5.47
C VAL A 115 10.58 0.50 6.04
N HIS A 116 9.76 1.09 5.20
CA HIS A 116 8.62 1.89 5.65
C HIS A 116 7.31 1.53 4.97
N ASP A 117 6.21 1.69 5.72
CA ASP A 117 4.86 1.54 5.21
C ASP A 117 4.43 2.81 4.45
N CYS A 118 3.95 2.64 3.22
CA CYS A 118 3.20 3.68 2.53
C CYS A 118 1.72 3.32 2.52
N SER A 119 1.19 3.24 3.74
CA SER A 119 -0.21 2.88 3.98
C SER A 119 -1.18 3.97 3.54
N ASN A 120 -2.40 3.58 3.24
CA ASN A 120 -3.46 4.51 2.82
C ASN A 120 -3.73 5.60 3.86
N TYR A 121 -3.71 5.21 5.14
CA TYR A 121 -3.78 6.15 6.26
C TYR A 121 -2.58 7.12 6.31
N THR A 122 -1.35 6.61 6.13
CA THR A 122 -0.15 7.46 6.11
C THR A 122 -0.17 8.44 4.94
N LYS A 123 -0.66 8.03 3.75
CA LYS A 123 -0.84 8.93 2.60
C LYS A 123 -1.79 10.09 2.94
N PHE A 124 -2.95 9.80 3.52
CA PHE A 124 -3.90 10.81 3.97
C PHE A 124 -3.27 11.78 5.00
N ALA A 125 -2.64 11.26 6.05
CA ALA A 125 -2.04 12.09 7.10
C ALA A 125 -0.90 12.98 6.58
N ARG A 126 -0.08 12.45 5.66
CA ARG A 126 1.01 13.21 5.03
C ARG A 126 0.47 14.33 4.14
N ASP A 127 -0.59 14.05 3.39
CA ASP A 127 -1.23 15.04 2.52
C ASP A 127 -1.86 16.18 3.33
N LEU A 128 -2.53 15.89 4.45
CA LEU A 128 -3.00 16.91 5.40
C LEU A 128 -1.86 17.81 5.93
N ASN A 129 -0.75 17.19 6.33
CA ASN A 129 0.41 17.94 6.82
C ASN A 129 1.04 18.81 5.71
N LEU A 130 1.11 18.32 4.48
CA LEU A 130 1.55 19.11 3.33
C LEU A 130 0.60 20.27 3.06
N GLY A 131 -0.70 20.02 3.01
CA GLY A 131 -1.73 21.03 2.78
C GLY A 131 -1.67 22.17 3.81
N SER A 132 -1.46 21.84 5.09
CA SER A 132 -1.24 22.84 6.15
C SER A 132 -0.01 23.71 5.89
N LYS A 133 1.12 23.12 5.50
CA LYS A 133 2.36 23.84 5.17
C LYS A 133 2.25 24.70 3.91
N GLU A 134 1.39 24.32 2.99
CA GLU A 134 1.08 25.08 1.78
C GLU A 134 0.00 26.16 2.00
N GLY A 135 -0.51 26.33 3.23
CA GLY A 135 -1.49 27.36 3.57
C GLY A 135 -2.92 27.05 3.10
N ARG A 136 -3.26 25.78 2.87
CA ARG A 136 -4.63 25.36 2.56
C ARG A 136 -5.52 25.43 3.82
N TRP A 137 -6.84 25.41 3.62
CA TRP A 137 -7.80 25.44 4.72
C TRP A 137 -7.73 24.16 5.58
N PHE A 138 -8.14 24.26 6.85
CA PHE A 138 -8.05 23.16 7.82
C PHE A 138 -8.81 21.90 7.36
N GLY A 139 -8.08 20.80 7.13
CA GLY A 139 -8.68 19.54 6.65
C GLY A 139 -8.69 19.38 5.13
N SER A 140 -8.14 20.34 4.38
CA SER A 140 -7.94 20.20 2.93
C SER A 140 -7.00 19.03 2.64
N SER A 141 -7.46 18.09 1.80
CA SER A 141 -6.69 16.95 1.33
C SER A 141 -7.02 16.64 -0.13
N ASN A 142 -6.00 16.26 -0.91
CA ASN A 142 -6.12 15.70 -2.24
C ASN A 142 -6.20 14.17 -2.24
N TYR A 143 -6.06 13.54 -1.07
CA TYR A 143 -6.27 12.10 -0.94
C TYR A 143 -7.75 11.79 -1.10
N GLY A 144 -8.10 11.03 -2.14
CA GLY A 144 -9.48 10.76 -2.50
C GLY A 144 -9.63 9.49 -3.32
N CYS A 145 -10.86 9.05 -3.48
CA CYS A 145 -11.23 7.86 -4.24
C CYS A 145 -10.89 8.04 -5.73
N GLU A 146 -10.33 7.01 -6.36
CA GLU A 146 -10.07 7.00 -7.82
C GLU A 146 -11.24 6.45 -8.64
N PHE A 147 -12.33 6.04 -7.97
CA PHE A 147 -13.55 5.58 -8.63
C PHE A 147 -14.55 6.73 -8.76
N SER A 148 -15.32 6.70 -9.84
CA SER A 148 -16.44 7.63 -10.06
C SER A 148 -17.49 7.54 -8.93
N GLU A 149 -17.75 6.33 -8.44
CA GLU A 149 -18.59 6.03 -7.29
C GLU A 149 -17.93 4.93 -6.44
N ILE A 150 -18.23 4.85 -5.14
CA ILE A 150 -17.67 3.79 -4.29
C ILE A 150 -18.26 2.44 -4.73
N PRO A 151 -17.43 1.45 -5.14
CA PRO A 151 -17.91 0.12 -5.52
C PRO A 151 -18.24 -0.70 -4.27
N TYR A 152 -19.39 -0.44 -3.66
CA TYR A 152 -19.81 -1.07 -2.39
C TYR A 152 -19.78 -2.60 -2.45
N GLU A 153 -20.04 -3.19 -3.60
CA GLU A 153 -19.99 -4.64 -3.83
C GLU A 153 -18.60 -5.25 -3.56
N ALA A 154 -17.53 -4.49 -3.73
CA ALA A 154 -16.16 -4.95 -3.47
C ALA A 154 -15.89 -5.22 -1.98
N PHE A 155 -16.70 -4.68 -1.08
CA PHE A 155 -16.62 -4.93 0.36
C PHE A 155 -17.51 -6.10 0.82
N LEU A 156 -18.35 -6.66 -0.04
CA LEU A 156 -19.20 -7.79 0.35
C LEU A 156 -18.43 -9.02 0.85
N PRO A 157 -17.24 -9.38 0.32
CA PRO A 157 -16.47 -10.51 0.85
C PRO A 157 -16.14 -10.33 2.34
N ILE A 158 -15.58 -9.17 2.72
CA ILE A 158 -15.18 -8.91 4.11
C ILE A 158 -16.39 -8.79 5.04
N LEU A 159 -17.50 -8.20 4.56
CA LEU A 159 -18.73 -8.05 5.33
C LEU A 159 -19.48 -9.38 5.54
N ARG A 160 -19.15 -10.42 4.76
CA ARG A 160 -19.71 -11.77 4.87
C ARG A 160 -18.74 -12.77 5.51
N ASP A 161 -17.54 -12.33 5.89
CA ASP A 161 -16.53 -13.18 6.51
C ASP A 161 -16.74 -13.24 8.02
N ASP A 162 -17.44 -14.28 8.50
CA ASP A 162 -17.70 -14.50 9.92
C ASP A 162 -16.42 -14.67 10.77
N ASN A 163 -15.28 -14.96 10.13
CA ASN A 163 -14.00 -15.10 10.81
C ASN A 163 -13.30 -13.75 11.01
N PHE A 164 -13.62 -12.75 10.20
CA PHE A 164 -13.05 -11.42 10.37
C PHE A 164 -13.70 -10.73 11.57
N LYS A 165 -12.87 -10.19 12.47
CA LYS A 165 -13.32 -9.50 13.66
C LYS A 165 -13.04 -8.01 13.51
N PHE A 166 -14.10 -7.24 13.29
CA PHE A 166 -14.02 -5.79 13.34
C PHE A 166 -13.66 -5.35 14.77
N LEU A 167 -12.75 -4.38 14.87
CA LEU A 167 -12.35 -3.82 16.17
C LEU A 167 -13.47 -2.97 16.79
N THR A 168 -14.19 -2.28 15.92
CA THR A 168 -15.31 -1.40 16.25
C THR A 168 -16.31 -1.48 15.11
N GLU A 169 -17.58 -1.60 15.46
CA GLU A 169 -18.70 -1.56 14.51
C GLU A 169 -19.59 -0.39 14.92
N GLU A 170 -20.01 0.39 13.93
CA GLU A 170 -21.00 1.44 14.12
C GLU A 170 -22.34 0.93 13.61
N GLU A 171 -23.41 1.12 14.38
CA GLU A 171 -24.74 0.82 13.86
C GLU A 171 -25.05 1.71 12.65
N LEU A 172 -25.75 1.13 11.67
CA LEU A 172 -26.30 1.93 10.57
C LEU A 172 -27.21 3.03 11.16
N PRO A 173 -27.18 4.25 10.60
CA PRO A 173 -28.09 5.32 11.00
C PRO A 173 -29.56 4.86 10.94
N ASP A 174 -30.40 5.44 11.79
CA ASP A 174 -31.84 5.16 11.80
C ASP A 174 -32.45 5.33 10.39
N GLY A 175 -33.25 4.36 9.94
CA GLY A 175 -33.84 4.36 8.60
C GLY A 175 -32.99 3.71 7.50
N TYR A 176 -31.72 3.39 7.79
CA TYR A 176 -30.81 2.74 6.84
C TYR A 176 -30.64 1.23 7.10
N LYS A 177 -31.29 0.68 8.12
CA LYS A 177 -31.26 -0.77 8.36
C LYS A 177 -32.06 -1.52 7.28
N PRO A 178 -31.70 -2.78 6.94
CA PRO A 178 -32.49 -3.58 6.01
C PRO A 178 -33.96 -3.68 6.45
N GLY A 179 -34.88 -3.27 5.57
CA GLY A 179 -36.32 -3.21 5.86
C GLY A 179 -36.85 -1.83 6.28
N GLU A 180 -35.95 -0.87 6.57
CA GLU A 180 -36.32 0.52 6.90
C GLU A 180 -36.12 1.49 5.72
N MET A 181 -35.29 1.12 4.73
CA MET A 181 -35.05 1.92 3.53
C MET A 181 -36.29 1.92 2.61
N ILE A 182 -36.82 3.11 2.33
CA ILE A 182 -37.89 3.33 1.34
C ILE A 182 -37.20 3.59 -0.01
N PHE A 183 -37.39 2.69 -0.98
CA PHE A 183 -36.93 2.85 -2.36
C PHE A 183 -37.90 3.69 -3.19
#